data_AF-A0A875S8S0-F1
#
_entry.id   AF-A0A875S8S0-F1
#
_cell.length_a   1.000
_cell.length_b   1.000
_cell.length_c   1.000
_cell.angle_alpha   90.00
_cell.angle_beta   90.00
_cell.angle_gamma   90.00
#
_symmetry.space_group_name_H-M   'P 1'
#
loop_
_entity.id
_entity.type
_entity.pdbx_description
1 polymer ?
#
loop_
_entity_poly.entity_id
_entity_poly.type
_entity_poly.pdbx_seq_one_letter_code
_entity_poly.pdbx_strand_id
1 'polypeptide(L)'
;MPQITKLSKKQLKALKFKSKTSEKAASQLEEIEVKKKQAEEASLKPKKKRKTRRGHHGKGKNGSNSGSRFLLFVGNIPYDIGEKELREHFKAGKPDIVRVRKDKGIAFLEFLGENGHIQGRIDACLALHHSLLEKRKINVELTAGGGGNSVNRVDKIKTKNDKLMKERIDKIQKERAKQQKSNEKGDDEDEEATKAALEANNGIHPSRLAMIEKDN
;
A
#
# COMPACT_ATOMS: atom_id res chain seq x y z
N MET A 1 -7.81 -32.11 35.75
CA MET A 1 -7.45 -31.32 34.54
C MET A 1 -7.04 -29.92 34.98
N PRO A 2 -5.78 -29.50 34.80
CA PRO A 2 -5.37 -28.14 35.17
C PRO A 2 -6.17 -27.12 34.34
N GLN A 3 -6.88 -26.22 35.03
CA GLN A 3 -7.70 -25.21 34.37
C GLN A 3 -6.78 -24.21 33.67
N ILE A 4 -6.81 -24.17 32.34
CA ILE A 4 -6.08 -23.20 31.54
C ILE A 4 -6.74 -21.83 31.73
N THR A 5 -6.16 -20.98 32.58
CA THR A 5 -6.59 -19.59 32.74
C THR A 5 -6.25 -18.80 31.49
N LYS A 6 -7.21 -18.70 30.56
CA LYS A 6 -7.04 -17.92 29.33
C LYS A 6 -7.03 -16.43 29.65
N LEU A 7 -5.84 -15.82 29.64
CA LEU A 7 -5.67 -14.38 29.78
C LEU A 7 -6.31 -13.61 28.61
N SER A 8 -6.94 -12.48 28.93
CA SER A 8 -7.52 -11.57 27.93
C SER A 8 -6.43 -10.90 27.09
N LYS A 9 -6.80 -10.38 25.90
CA LYS A 9 -5.86 -9.65 25.02
C LYS A 9 -5.16 -8.47 25.70
N LYS A 10 -5.85 -7.78 26.61
CA LYS A 10 -5.29 -6.67 27.38
C LYS A 10 -4.25 -7.17 28.39
N GLN A 11 -4.56 -8.25 29.10
CA GLN A 11 -3.63 -8.86 30.07
C GLN A 11 -2.39 -9.46 29.40
N LEU A 12 -2.55 -10.12 28.24
CA LEU A 12 -1.41 -10.62 27.46
C LEU A 12 -0.49 -9.47 26.98
N LYS A 13 -1.07 -8.35 26.54
CA LYS A 13 -0.27 -7.18 26.13
C LYS A 13 0.46 -6.55 27.32
N ALA A 14 -0.19 -6.48 28.48
CA ALA A 14 0.43 -5.99 29.72
C ALA A 14 1.56 -6.91 30.21
N LEU A 15 1.36 -8.23 30.16
CA LEU A 15 2.38 -9.23 30.48
C LEU A 15 3.60 -9.12 29.55
N LYS A 16 3.38 -8.98 28.23
CA LYS A 16 4.47 -8.75 27.25
C LYS A 16 5.26 -7.46 27.48
N PHE A 17 4.61 -6.45 28.07
CA PHE A 17 5.29 -5.22 28.41
C PHE A 17 6.12 -5.41 29.69
N LYS A 18 5.53 -6.02 30.73
CA LYS A 18 6.19 -6.32 32.01
C LYS A 18 7.32 -7.35 31.90
N SER A 19 7.26 -8.28 30.94
CA SER A 19 8.30 -9.28 30.71
C SER A 19 9.62 -8.68 30.24
N LYS A 20 9.63 -7.43 29.75
CA LYS A 20 10.87 -6.72 29.39
C LYS A 20 11.66 -6.25 30.61
N THR A 21 11.00 -6.09 31.76
CA THR A 21 11.59 -5.50 32.97
C THR A 21 11.57 -6.46 34.15
N SER A 22 10.82 -7.55 34.08
CA SER A 22 10.66 -8.51 35.18
C SER A 22 10.82 -9.94 34.68
N GLU A 23 11.80 -10.65 35.24
CA GLU A 23 12.06 -12.07 34.97
C GLU A 23 10.87 -12.95 35.33
N LYS A 24 10.14 -12.62 36.40
CA LYS A 24 8.91 -13.32 36.79
C LYS A 24 7.80 -13.20 35.73
N ALA A 25 7.72 -12.05 35.06
CA ALA A 25 6.77 -11.86 33.97
C ALA A 25 7.24 -12.52 32.66
N ALA A 26 8.55 -12.65 32.45
CA ALA A 26 9.14 -13.37 31.32
C ALA A 26 8.88 -14.88 31.42
N SER A 27 9.13 -15.49 32.58
CA SER A 27 8.87 -16.91 32.81
C SER A 27 7.38 -17.25 32.69
N GLN A 28 6.50 -16.38 33.22
CA GLN A 28 5.05 -16.53 33.02
C GLN A 28 4.65 -16.46 31.54
N LEU A 29 5.27 -15.58 30.75
CA LEU A 29 4.99 -15.47 29.32
C LEU A 29 5.40 -16.75 28.56
N GLU A 30 6.59 -17.27 28.85
CA GLU A 30 7.10 -18.51 28.26
C GLU A 30 6.24 -19.71 28.61
N GLU A 31 5.83 -19.86 29.87
CA GLU A 31 4.97 -20.96 30.32
C GLU A 31 3.61 -20.94 29.60
N ILE A 32 3.04 -19.74 29.37
CA ILE A 32 1.80 -19.56 28.60
C ILE A 32 2.01 -19.92 27.12
N GLU A 33 3.14 -19.56 26.51
CA GLU A 33 3.44 -19.87 25.11
C GLU A 33 3.69 -21.37 24.90
N VAL A 34 4.38 -22.04 25.83
CA VAL A 34 4.58 -23.50 25.82
C VAL A 34 3.25 -24.24 25.97
N LYS A 35 2.41 -23.87 26.96
CA LYS A 35 1.07 -24.46 27.12
C LYS A 35 0.18 -24.24 25.90
N LYS A 36 0.33 -23.09 25.22
CA LYS A 36 -0.42 -22.79 24.00
C LYS A 36 0.03 -23.66 22.81
N LYS A 37 1.35 -23.88 22.65
CA LYS A 37 1.90 -24.79 21.63
C LYS A 37 1.45 -26.23 21.87
N GLN A 38 1.59 -26.73 23.09
CA GLN A 38 1.15 -28.09 23.47
C GLN A 38 -0.38 -28.28 23.26
N ALA A 39 -1.20 -27.27 23.58
CA ALA A 39 -2.64 -27.30 23.33
C ALA A 39 -3.03 -27.11 21.85
N GLU A 40 -2.10 -26.70 20.98
CA GLU A 40 -2.29 -26.60 19.54
C GLU A 40 -1.86 -27.88 18.83
N GLU A 41 -0.82 -28.55 19.34
CA GLU A 41 -0.36 -29.89 18.93
C GLU A 41 -1.36 -30.99 19.33
N ALA A 42 -1.90 -30.94 20.56
CA ALA A 42 -2.91 -31.90 21.03
C ALA A 42 -4.28 -31.72 20.35
N SER A 43 -4.53 -30.61 19.66
CA SER A 43 -5.75 -30.38 18.88
C SER A 43 -5.48 -30.58 17.38
N LEU A 44 -5.40 -31.84 16.93
CA LEU A 44 -5.34 -32.26 15.51
C LEU A 44 -6.59 -31.85 14.66
N LYS A 45 -7.48 -31.02 15.20
CA LYS A 45 -8.57 -30.38 14.44
C LYS A 45 -8.22 -28.92 14.24
N PRO A 46 -8.13 -28.42 12.99
CA PRO A 46 -7.81 -27.02 12.74
C PRO A 46 -8.81 -26.14 13.50
N LYS A 47 -8.32 -25.33 14.44
CA LYS A 47 -9.14 -24.33 15.14
C LYS A 47 -9.83 -23.52 14.06
N LYS A 48 -11.16 -23.66 13.94
CA LYS A 48 -11.97 -22.89 13.00
C LYS A 48 -11.67 -21.41 13.28
N LYS A 49 -10.82 -20.80 12.45
CA LYS A 49 -10.65 -19.35 12.40
C LYS A 49 -12.07 -18.81 12.36
N ARG A 50 -12.42 -17.90 13.29
CA ARG A 50 -13.67 -17.15 13.17
C ARG A 50 -13.68 -16.63 11.74
N LYS A 51 -14.54 -17.22 10.89
CA LYS A 51 -14.81 -16.66 9.58
C LYS A 51 -15.26 -15.25 9.91
N THR A 52 -14.45 -14.25 9.60
CA THR A 52 -15.03 -12.93 9.40
C THR A 52 -16.13 -13.21 8.37
N ARG A 53 -17.36 -12.82 8.68
CA ARG A 53 -18.56 -13.17 7.92
C ARG A 53 -18.48 -12.76 6.42
N ARG A 54 -17.38 -12.11 6.00
CA ARG A 54 -17.12 -11.43 4.73
C ARG A 54 -15.64 -11.55 4.29
N GLY A 55 -14.99 -12.69 4.53
CA GLY A 55 -13.67 -12.99 3.95
C GLY A 55 -13.74 -13.35 2.46
N HIS A 56 -12.62 -13.73 1.87
CA HIS A 56 -12.46 -14.18 0.48
C HIS A 56 -13.48 -15.25 0.02
N HIS A 57 -14.11 -15.98 0.96
CA HIS A 57 -15.19 -16.95 0.73
C HIS A 57 -16.42 -16.70 1.64
N GLY A 58 -16.62 -15.46 2.09
CA GLY A 58 -17.79 -15.09 2.91
C GLY A 58 -18.98 -14.81 2.02
N LYS A 59 -20.16 -15.34 2.39
CA LYS A 59 -21.44 -15.06 1.72
C LYS A 59 -21.64 -13.55 1.52
N GLY A 60 -21.95 -13.16 0.28
CA GLY A 60 -22.34 -11.79 -0.08
C GLY A 60 -23.54 -11.30 0.72
N LYS A 61 -23.79 -9.98 0.73
CA LYS A 61 -25.05 -9.42 1.26
C LYS A 61 -26.27 -10.02 0.51
N ASN A 62 -26.06 -10.49 -0.73
CA ASN A 62 -27.08 -11.09 -1.60
C ASN A 62 -27.11 -12.63 -1.53
N GLY A 63 -26.49 -13.26 -0.53
CA GLY A 63 -26.60 -14.72 -0.35
C GLY A 63 -25.92 -15.58 -1.40
N SER A 64 -25.38 -15.00 -2.49
CA SER A 64 -24.65 -15.77 -3.50
C SER A 64 -23.41 -16.41 -2.86
N ASN A 65 -23.41 -17.73 -2.89
CA ASN A 65 -22.28 -18.57 -2.52
C ASN A 65 -21.34 -18.65 -3.72
N SER A 66 -20.04 -18.72 -3.46
CA SER A 66 -19.00 -19.29 -4.33
C SER A 66 -18.28 -18.44 -5.39
N GLY A 67 -18.17 -17.11 -5.21
CA GLY A 67 -17.26 -16.29 -6.04
C GLY A 67 -16.08 -15.68 -5.27
N SER A 68 -14.91 -15.56 -5.91
CA SER A 68 -13.83 -14.68 -5.46
C SER A 68 -14.34 -13.24 -5.44
N ARG A 69 -14.37 -12.60 -4.26
CA ARG A 69 -14.90 -11.24 -4.12
C ARG A 69 -13.84 -10.24 -4.58
N PHE A 70 -14.13 -9.52 -5.66
CA PHE A 70 -13.30 -8.43 -6.15
C PHE A 70 -13.66 -7.15 -5.41
N LEU A 71 -12.75 -6.69 -4.55
CA LEU A 71 -12.99 -5.58 -3.62
C LEU A 71 -11.85 -4.56 -3.74
N LEU A 72 -12.21 -3.29 -3.93
CA LEU A 72 -11.30 -2.17 -3.81
C LEU A 72 -11.50 -1.47 -2.47
N PHE A 73 -10.39 -1.05 -1.89
CA PHE A 73 -10.35 -0.17 -0.74
C PHE A 73 -10.20 1.26 -1.24
N VAL A 74 -11.07 2.14 -0.74
CA VAL A 74 -10.97 3.59 -0.95
C VAL A 74 -10.72 4.22 0.42
N GLY A 75 -9.64 4.97 0.55
CA GLY A 75 -9.22 5.62 1.79
C GLY A 75 -9.03 7.12 1.63
N ASN A 76 -8.86 7.80 2.75
CA ASN A 76 -8.69 9.27 2.80
C ASN A 76 -9.86 10.05 2.19
N ILE A 77 -11.07 9.47 2.21
CA ILE A 77 -12.26 10.16 1.70
C ILE A 77 -12.75 11.20 2.71
N PRO A 78 -13.42 12.28 2.24
CA PRO A 78 -14.14 13.21 3.12
C PRO A 78 -15.15 12.49 4.01
N TYR A 79 -15.40 13.00 5.21
CA TYR A 79 -16.31 12.38 6.19
C TYR A 79 -17.79 12.55 5.80
N ASP A 80 -18.09 13.62 5.08
CA ASP A 80 -19.45 14.01 4.70
C ASP A 80 -19.95 13.27 3.46
N ILE A 81 -19.01 12.74 2.65
CA ILE A 81 -19.28 12.12 1.35
C ILE A 81 -20.37 11.05 1.40
N GLY A 82 -21.27 11.11 0.42
CA GLY A 82 -22.34 10.15 0.22
C GLY A 82 -21.93 8.93 -0.62
N GLU A 83 -22.79 7.91 -0.63
CA GLU A 83 -22.64 6.78 -1.55
C GLU A 83 -22.83 7.21 -3.02
N LYS A 84 -23.73 8.16 -3.27
CA LYS A 84 -24.04 8.67 -4.62
C LYS A 84 -22.83 9.33 -5.27
N GLU A 85 -22.19 10.25 -4.56
CA GLU A 85 -20.99 10.97 -5.04
C GLU A 85 -19.83 10.03 -5.30
N LEU A 86 -19.61 9.03 -4.43
CA LEU A 86 -18.61 7.99 -4.69
C LEU A 86 -18.95 7.20 -5.95
N ARG A 87 -20.23 6.91 -6.20
CA ARG A 87 -20.66 6.18 -7.40
C ARG A 87 -20.47 7.01 -8.68
N GLU A 88 -20.66 8.32 -8.59
CA GLU A 88 -20.38 9.26 -9.69
C GLU A 88 -18.89 9.38 -9.96
N HIS A 89 -18.07 9.54 -8.92
CA HIS A 89 -16.61 9.58 -9.05
C HIS A 89 -16.05 8.31 -9.69
N PHE A 90 -16.59 7.15 -9.30
CA PHE A 90 -16.19 5.83 -9.84
C PHE A 90 -17.09 5.33 -10.98
N LYS A 91 -17.78 6.23 -11.72
CA LYS A 91 -18.71 5.85 -12.79
C LYS A 91 -18.07 5.00 -13.89
N ALA A 92 -16.78 5.20 -14.18
CA ALA A 92 -16.05 4.41 -15.17
C ALA A 92 -15.97 2.92 -14.82
N GLY A 93 -15.80 2.59 -13.54
CA GLY A 93 -15.76 1.20 -13.06
C GLY A 93 -17.12 0.62 -12.71
N LYS A 94 -18.17 1.46 -12.57
CA LYS A 94 -19.56 1.06 -12.24
C LYS A 94 -19.64 0.09 -11.05
N PRO A 95 -19.17 0.42 -9.84
CA PRO A 95 -19.17 -0.52 -8.72
C PRO A 95 -20.58 -1.03 -8.38
N ASP A 96 -20.70 -2.34 -8.13
CA ASP A 96 -22.00 -2.99 -7.90
C ASP A 96 -22.52 -2.70 -6.50
N ILE A 97 -21.64 -2.84 -5.50
CA ILE A 97 -21.96 -2.57 -4.09
C ILE A 97 -20.92 -1.61 -3.54
N VAL A 98 -21.39 -0.46 -3.03
CA VAL A 98 -20.54 0.53 -2.36
C VAL A 98 -20.82 0.46 -0.86
N ARG A 99 -19.77 0.35 -0.04
CA ARG A 99 -19.88 0.35 1.42
C ARG A 99 -19.03 1.44 2.03
N VAL A 100 -19.67 2.53 2.41
CA VAL A 100 -19.03 3.67 3.08
C VAL A 100 -18.95 3.42 4.58
N ARG A 101 -17.82 3.80 5.18
CA ARG A 101 -17.60 3.89 6.63
C ARG A 101 -17.18 5.31 6.95
N LYS A 102 -18.18 6.16 7.17
CA LYS A 102 -18.00 7.58 7.46
C LYS A 102 -17.11 7.76 8.69
N ASP A 103 -17.31 6.96 9.74
CA ASP A 103 -16.51 6.95 10.98
C ASP A 103 -14.99 6.90 10.79
N LYS A 104 -14.51 6.38 9.65
CA LYS A 104 -13.07 6.22 9.37
C LYS A 104 -12.60 6.91 8.10
N GLY A 105 -13.48 7.58 7.37
CA GLY A 105 -13.15 8.12 6.05
C GLY A 105 -12.62 7.03 5.11
N ILE A 106 -13.32 5.89 5.05
CA ILE A 106 -13.00 4.79 4.13
C ILE A 106 -14.25 4.24 3.46
N ALA A 107 -14.10 3.70 2.25
CA ALA A 107 -15.13 2.95 1.55
C ALA A 107 -14.58 1.65 0.97
N PHE A 108 -15.48 0.70 0.70
CA PHE A 108 -15.18 -0.52 -0.04
C PHE A 108 -16.08 -0.60 -1.26
N LEU A 109 -15.48 -0.76 -2.42
CA LEU A 109 -16.18 -1.00 -3.68
C LEU A 109 -16.12 -2.50 -3.97
N GLU A 110 -17.26 -3.14 -4.14
CA GLU A 110 -17.35 -4.55 -4.48
C GLU A 110 -17.88 -4.71 -5.91
N PHE A 111 -17.21 -5.55 -6.68
CA PHE A 111 -17.50 -5.86 -8.06
C PHE A 111 -17.95 -7.32 -8.15
N LEU A 112 -19.15 -7.52 -8.69
CA LEU A 112 -19.74 -8.81 -8.95
C LEU A 112 -19.34 -9.29 -10.35
N GLY A 113 -19.03 -10.59 -10.46
CA GLY A 113 -18.59 -11.22 -11.71
C GLY A 113 -19.67 -11.32 -12.79
N GLU A 114 -20.92 -10.95 -12.49
CA GLU A 114 -22.03 -10.98 -13.44
C GLU A 114 -21.88 -9.92 -14.54
N ASN A 115 -21.19 -8.81 -14.26
CA ASN A 115 -21.18 -7.61 -15.10
C ASN A 115 -19.94 -7.51 -16.02
N GLY A 116 -19.57 -8.59 -16.71
CA GLY A 116 -18.55 -8.58 -17.79
C GLY A 116 -17.08 -8.44 -17.32
N HIS A 117 -16.27 -7.65 -18.05
CA HIS A 117 -14.81 -7.55 -17.88
C HIS A 117 -14.41 -6.87 -16.56
N ILE A 118 -14.34 -7.65 -15.48
CA ILE A 118 -14.10 -7.16 -14.11
C ILE A 118 -12.75 -6.45 -13.97
N GLN A 119 -11.73 -6.94 -14.67
CA GLN A 119 -10.37 -6.42 -14.58
C GLN A 119 -10.31 -4.98 -15.07
N GLY A 120 -10.91 -4.68 -16.23
CA GLY A 120 -10.96 -3.31 -16.77
C GLY A 120 -11.75 -2.34 -15.88
N ARG A 121 -12.81 -2.81 -15.22
CA ARG A 121 -13.57 -2.00 -14.26
C ARG A 121 -12.74 -1.66 -13.02
N ILE A 122 -11.98 -2.63 -12.51
CA ILE A 122 -11.05 -2.45 -11.39
C ILE A 122 -9.93 -1.49 -11.79
N ASP A 123 -9.33 -1.68 -12.96
CA ASP A 123 -8.22 -0.86 -13.45
C ASP A 123 -8.67 0.60 -13.67
N ALA A 124 -9.89 0.82 -14.19
CA ALA A 124 -10.48 2.15 -14.30
C ALA A 124 -10.62 2.85 -12.94
N CYS A 125 -10.99 2.12 -11.88
CA CYS A 125 -11.02 2.69 -10.53
C CYS A 125 -9.62 2.91 -9.96
N LEU A 126 -8.67 2.01 -10.20
CA LEU A 126 -7.28 2.17 -9.74
C LEU A 126 -6.59 3.37 -10.40
N ALA A 127 -6.95 3.69 -11.65
CA ALA A 127 -6.47 4.88 -12.34
C ALA A 127 -6.85 6.19 -11.62
N LEU A 128 -7.90 6.17 -10.79
CA LEU A 128 -8.33 7.31 -9.97
C LEU A 128 -7.60 7.39 -8.62
N HIS A 129 -6.55 6.60 -8.40
CA HIS A 129 -5.71 6.75 -7.22
C HIS A 129 -5.06 8.15 -7.18
N HIS A 130 -5.19 8.83 -6.04
CA HIS A 130 -4.78 10.23 -5.83
C HIS A 130 -5.56 11.29 -6.63
N SER A 131 -6.66 10.91 -7.26
CA SER A 131 -7.62 11.89 -7.79
C SER A 131 -8.17 12.77 -6.66
N LEU A 132 -8.54 13.99 -7.02
CA LEU A 132 -9.22 14.90 -6.11
C LEU A 132 -10.69 14.52 -6.05
N LEU A 133 -11.17 14.21 -4.83
CA LEU A 133 -12.58 14.10 -4.53
C LEU A 133 -12.90 15.25 -3.57
N GLU A 134 -13.71 16.18 -4.04
CA GLU A 134 -13.92 17.50 -3.43
C GLU A 134 -12.58 18.23 -3.22
N LYS A 135 -12.06 18.25 -1.99
CA LYS A 135 -10.82 18.94 -1.58
C LYS A 135 -9.76 17.98 -1.05
N ARG A 136 -9.96 16.66 -1.16
CA ARG A 136 -9.03 15.64 -0.64
C ARG A 136 -8.55 14.73 -1.74
N LYS A 137 -7.26 14.38 -1.70
CA LYS A 137 -6.68 13.34 -2.55
C LYS A 137 -7.02 11.97 -1.99
N ILE A 138 -7.75 11.15 -2.73
CA ILE A 138 -8.21 9.85 -2.24
C ILE A 138 -7.20 8.73 -2.54
N ASN A 139 -7.18 7.71 -1.69
CA ASN A 139 -6.38 6.51 -1.92
C ASN A 139 -7.27 5.42 -2.48
N VAL A 140 -6.84 4.74 -3.54
CA VAL A 140 -7.59 3.65 -4.17
C VAL A 140 -6.65 2.48 -4.35
N GLU A 141 -6.95 1.38 -3.66
CA GLU A 141 -6.04 0.24 -3.57
C GLU A 141 -6.80 -1.09 -3.67
N LEU A 142 -6.15 -2.10 -4.23
CA LEU A 142 -6.68 -3.47 -4.19
C LEU A 142 -6.73 -3.97 -2.75
N THR A 143 -7.87 -4.53 -2.33
CA THR A 143 -7.95 -5.11 -1.00
C THR A 143 -7.10 -6.38 -0.92
N ALA A 144 -6.16 -6.43 0.02
CA ALA A 144 -5.57 -7.69 0.44
C ALA A 144 -6.58 -8.38 1.37
N GLY A 145 -7.48 -9.20 0.81
CA GLY A 145 -8.45 -9.98 1.57
C GLY A 145 -7.77 -10.65 2.79
N GLY A 146 -8.21 -10.30 4.01
CA GLY A 146 -7.49 -10.69 5.22
C GLY A 146 -7.96 -10.11 6.56
N GLY A 147 -8.85 -9.11 6.59
CA GLY A 147 -9.52 -8.59 7.81
C GLY A 147 -8.61 -8.10 8.95
N GLY A 148 -8.56 -6.79 9.20
CA GLY A 148 -7.82 -6.17 10.32
C GLY A 148 -6.30 -6.29 10.19
N ASN A 149 -5.55 -6.09 11.29
CA ASN A 149 -4.09 -6.25 11.36
C ASN A 149 -3.69 -7.74 11.44
N SER A 150 -4.32 -8.59 10.64
CA SER A 150 -3.92 -9.99 10.58
C SER A 150 -2.51 -10.11 10.00
N VAL A 151 -1.74 -11.08 10.51
CA VAL A 151 -0.38 -11.38 10.04
C VAL A 151 -0.36 -11.54 8.52
N ASN A 152 -1.33 -12.30 7.99
CA ASN A 152 -1.53 -12.49 6.54
C ASN A 152 -1.75 -11.18 5.75
N ARG A 153 -2.42 -10.16 6.33
CA ARG A 153 -2.56 -8.84 5.66
C ARG A 153 -1.23 -8.09 5.72
N VAL A 154 -0.59 -8.07 6.88
CA VAL A 154 0.66 -7.35 7.10
C VAL A 154 1.76 -7.89 6.18
N ASP A 155 1.89 -9.20 6.06
CA ASP A 155 2.90 -9.84 5.21
C ASP A 155 2.65 -9.58 3.72
N LYS A 156 1.37 -9.59 3.30
CA LYS A 156 0.98 -9.20 1.93
C LYS A 156 1.26 -7.72 1.64
N ILE A 157 1.14 -6.83 2.62
CA ILE A 157 1.48 -5.42 2.46
C ILE A 157 2.99 -5.25 2.36
N LYS A 158 3.75 -5.89 3.26
CA LYS A 158 5.23 -5.85 3.24
C LYS A 158 5.78 -6.32 1.90
N THR A 159 5.40 -7.52 1.46
CA THR A 159 5.84 -8.08 0.17
C THR A 159 5.51 -7.18 -1.02
N LYS A 160 4.33 -6.53 -1.04
CA LYS A 160 3.98 -5.56 -2.08
C LYS A 160 4.80 -4.28 -2.00
N ASN A 161 5.02 -3.73 -0.81
CA ASN A 161 5.83 -2.53 -0.61
C ASN A 161 7.28 -2.78 -1.01
N ASP A 162 7.85 -3.93 -0.64
CA ASP A 162 9.21 -4.30 -1.01
C ASP A 162 9.36 -4.43 -2.53
N LYS A 163 8.37 -5.02 -3.20
CA LYS A 163 8.33 -5.10 -4.67
C LYS A 163 8.26 -3.71 -5.30
N LEU A 164 7.35 -2.84 -4.83
CA LEU A 164 7.20 -1.48 -5.33
C LEU A 164 8.47 -0.64 -5.12
N MET A 165 9.16 -0.80 -3.98
CA MET A 165 10.40 -0.09 -3.68
C MET A 165 11.54 -0.56 -4.60
N LYS A 166 11.64 -1.86 -4.89
CA LYS A 166 12.58 -2.38 -5.89
C LYS A 166 12.34 -1.78 -7.26
N GLU A 167 11.08 -1.79 -7.73
CA GLU A 167 10.73 -1.20 -9.03
C GLU A 167 11.06 0.29 -9.12
N ARG A 168 10.89 1.04 -8.02
CA ARG A 168 11.28 2.47 -7.95
C ARG A 168 12.79 2.65 -8.01
N ILE A 169 13.55 1.84 -7.26
CA ILE A 169 15.02 1.89 -7.28
C ILE A 169 15.53 1.56 -8.69
N ASP A 170 15.00 0.52 -9.33
CA ASP A 170 15.39 0.11 -10.68
C ASP A 170 15.11 1.21 -11.71
N LYS A 171 13.99 1.94 -11.59
CA LYS A 171 13.69 3.10 -12.45
C LYS A 171 14.69 4.23 -12.26
N ILE A 172 14.97 4.60 -11.01
CA ILE A 172 15.94 5.67 -10.68
C ILE A 172 17.34 5.30 -11.19
N GLN A 173 17.76 4.05 -11.02
CA GLN A 173 19.05 3.57 -11.51
C GLN A 173 19.13 3.61 -13.05
N LYS A 174 18.06 3.18 -13.73
CA LYS A 174 17.99 3.26 -15.21
C LYS A 174 17.99 4.69 -15.72
N GLU A 175 17.30 5.61 -15.04
CA GLU A 175 17.31 7.04 -15.38
C GLU A 175 18.70 7.66 -15.17
N ARG A 176 19.37 7.38 -14.04
CA ARG A 176 20.75 7.82 -13.79
C ARG A 176 21.75 7.27 -14.80
N ALA A 177 21.65 5.99 -15.14
CA ALA A 177 22.52 5.37 -16.14
C ALA A 177 22.30 5.93 -17.55
N LYS A 178 21.07 6.35 -17.89
CA LYS A 178 20.78 7.05 -19.16
C LYS A 178 21.36 8.47 -19.18
N GLN A 179 21.27 9.20 -18.07
CA GLN A 179 21.83 10.55 -17.94
C GLN A 179 23.36 10.56 -17.99
N GLN A 180 24.02 9.57 -17.38
CA GLN A 180 25.48 9.42 -17.47
C GLN A 180 25.93 9.12 -18.91
N LYS A 181 25.21 8.25 -19.63
CA LYS A 181 25.50 7.94 -21.04
C LYS A 181 25.18 9.08 -22.00
N SER A 182 24.28 10.00 -21.66
CA SER A 182 24.03 11.20 -22.46
C SER A 182 25.06 12.29 -22.21
N ASN A 183 25.62 12.39 -21.00
CA ASN A 183 26.75 13.29 -20.73
C ASN A 183 28.04 12.81 -21.43
N GLU A 184 28.34 11.52 -21.38
CA GLU A 184 29.53 10.95 -22.06
C GLU A 184 29.47 11.05 -23.61
N LYS A 185 28.32 11.35 -24.22
CA LYS A 185 28.18 11.54 -25.68
C LYS A 185 28.14 13.01 -26.12
N GLY A 186 28.10 13.96 -25.19
CA GLY A 186 28.12 15.39 -25.46
C GLY A 186 29.50 16.05 -25.30
N ASP A 187 30.47 15.35 -24.70
CA ASP A 187 31.74 15.97 -24.30
C ASP A 187 32.84 15.90 -25.38
N ASP A 188 32.74 15.03 -26.41
CA ASP A 188 33.80 14.88 -27.42
C ASP A 188 33.79 15.94 -28.55
N GLU A 189 32.65 16.61 -28.81
CA GLU A 189 32.58 17.67 -29.86
C GLU A 189 32.62 19.10 -29.30
N ASP A 190 32.28 19.31 -28.01
CA ASP A 190 32.15 20.65 -27.41
C ASP A 190 33.31 21.04 -26.47
N GLU A 191 34.13 20.11 -25.96
CA GLU A 191 35.25 20.45 -25.07
C GLU A 191 36.39 21.21 -25.78
N GLU A 192 36.67 20.89 -27.05
CA GLU A 192 37.76 21.53 -27.80
C GLU A 192 37.37 22.96 -28.25
N ALA A 193 36.10 23.16 -28.63
CA ALA A 193 35.56 24.47 -28.97
C ALA A 193 35.41 25.40 -27.74
N THR A 194 35.04 24.85 -26.58
CA THR A 194 34.92 25.62 -25.34
C THR A 194 36.27 25.99 -24.74
N LYS A 195 37.28 25.10 -24.79
CA LYS A 195 38.65 25.44 -24.39
C LYS A 195 39.27 26.55 -25.25
N ALA A 196 39.15 26.45 -26.58
CA ALA A 196 39.66 27.48 -27.48
C ALA A 196 38.97 28.85 -27.25
N ALA A 197 37.66 28.86 -27.00
CA ALA A 197 36.91 30.09 -26.69
C ALA A 197 37.25 30.68 -25.31
N LEU A 198 37.60 29.85 -24.31
CA LEU A 198 38.03 30.27 -22.98
C LEU A 198 39.43 30.92 -23.01
N GLU A 199 40.35 30.37 -23.80
CA GLU A 199 41.70 30.94 -23.94
C GLU A 199 41.68 32.27 -24.71
N ALA A 200 40.84 32.39 -25.74
CA ALA A 200 40.69 33.62 -26.52
C ALA A 200 40.03 34.78 -25.74
N ASN A 201 39.20 34.48 -24.73
CA ASN A 201 38.43 35.50 -23.98
C ASN A 201 38.88 35.63 -22.51
N ASN A 202 40.18 35.45 -22.22
CA ASN A 202 40.76 35.60 -20.88
C ASN A 202 40.01 34.83 -19.78
N GLY A 203 39.58 33.59 -20.06
CA GLY A 203 38.91 32.72 -19.10
C GLY A 203 37.42 33.04 -18.85
N ILE A 204 36.81 33.92 -19.65
CA ILE A 204 35.37 34.18 -19.58
C ILE A 204 34.64 33.22 -20.52
N HIS A 205 33.74 32.42 -19.95
CA HIS A 205 32.93 31.48 -20.71
C HIS A 205 32.00 32.20 -21.71
N PRO A 206 31.85 31.74 -22.96
CA PRO A 206 31.13 32.46 -24.02
C PRO A 206 29.67 32.78 -23.68
N SER A 207 28.98 31.88 -22.96
CA SER A 207 27.61 32.14 -22.49
C SER A 207 27.49 33.33 -21.53
N ARG A 208 28.57 33.65 -20.80
CA ARG A 208 28.63 34.78 -19.86
C ARG A 208 28.97 36.09 -20.57
N LEU A 209 29.78 36.04 -21.62
CA LEU A 209 30.12 37.19 -22.46
C LEU A 209 28.90 37.71 -23.23
N ALA A 210 28.12 36.80 -23.82
CA ALA A 210 26.89 37.13 -24.56
C ALA A 210 25.77 37.75 -23.70
N MET A 211 25.84 37.60 -22.37
CA MET A 211 24.95 38.33 -21.45
C MET A 211 25.45 39.75 -21.18
N ILE A 212 26.77 39.94 -21.06
CA ILE A 212 27.37 41.26 -20.81
C ILE A 212 27.19 42.18 -22.03
N GLU A 213 27.27 41.64 -23.25
CA GLU A 213 27.04 42.41 -24.48
C GLU A 213 25.59 42.82 -24.71
N LYS A 214 24.62 42.15 -24.07
CA LYS A 214 23.19 42.50 -24.17
C LYS A 214 22.78 43.62 -23.21
N ASP A 215 23.60 43.89 -22.20
CA ASP A 215 23.30 44.86 -21.14
C ASP A 215 24.02 46.22 -21.35
N ASN A 216 24.71 46.40 -22.49
CA ASN A 216 25.28 47.67 -22.97
C ASN A 216 24.53 48.19 -24.20
#